data_AF-A0A7M3Y4Q5-F1
#
_entry.id   AF-A0A7M3Y4Q5-F1
#
_cell.length_a   1.000
_cell.length_b   1.000
_cell.length_c   1.000
_cell.angle_alpha   90.00
_cell.angle_beta   90.00
_cell.angle_gamma   90.00
#
_symmetry.space_group_name_H-M   'P 1'
#
loop_
_entity.id
_entity.type
_entity.pdbx_description
1 polymer ?
#
loop_
_entity_poly.entity_id
_entity_poly.type
_entity_poly.pdbx_seq_one_letter_code
_entity_poly.pdbx_strand_id
1 'polypeptide(L)'
;MTTIAEYYARRLTAEALFGFGTLISVFSIIVLLWMLGLSYLVVRANPGRTENRFMALLLICEGLKASWIVADLFLYGSTWQGLWDFLWPAKINLFFGAHVISWLLYFSFPIYYRIEFLSFLYKPKLQQHAWYLAPLIGLVAWLMISPLDGFRFQNSAWMICTQAAVEAGAHPTIQSWWGEITPAMVERAEALGPCPRAYDFHVVDEPAGLWAIALMSPLISVIALFLLRSSMRQGKRKENVDRKGVLTSR
;
A
#
# COMPACT_ATOMS: atom_id res chain seq x y z
N MET A 1 16.04 6.64 29.45
CA MET A 1 14.97 6.78 28.44
C MET A 1 15.46 7.79 27.42
N THR A 2 15.39 7.49 26.13
CA THR A 2 15.75 8.45 25.08
C THR A 2 14.71 9.55 25.00
N THR A 3 15.15 10.80 24.99
CA THR A 3 14.22 11.93 24.79
C THR A 3 13.72 11.96 23.34
N ILE A 4 12.58 12.62 23.10
CA ILE A 4 12.03 12.79 21.74
C ILE A 4 13.05 13.49 20.82
N ALA A 5 13.75 14.49 21.36
CA ALA A 5 14.78 15.22 20.62
C ALA A 5 15.96 14.30 20.25
N GLU A 6 16.44 13.49 21.19
CA GLU A 6 17.50 12.49 20.92
C GLU A 6 17.08 11.47 19.86
N TYR A 7 15.83 11.01 19.89
CA TYR A 7 15.31 10.06 18.91
C TYR A 7 15.39 10.62 17.48
N TYR A 8 14.89 11.84 17.24
CA TYR A 8 14.92 12.45 15.91
C TYR A 8 16.33 12.90 15.51
N ALA A 9 17.14 13.38 16.45
CA ALA A 9 18.55 13.70 16.19
C ALA A 9 19.32 12.45 15.73
N ARG A 10 19.08 11.29 16.36
CA ARG A 10 19.71 10.02 15.99
C ARG A 10 19.36 9.58 14.56
N ARG A 11 18.14 9.88 14.09
CA ARG A 11 17.73 9.58 12.71
C ARG A 11 18.46 10.39 11.64
N LEU A 12 19.03 11.54 11.99
CA LEU A 12 19.76 12.39 11.04
C LEU A 12 21.27 12.06 10.98
N THR A 13 21.72 11.06 11.74
CA THR A 13 23.13 10.65 11.77
C THR A 13 23.52 9.86 10.52
N ALA A 14 24.82 9.77 10.24
CA ALA A 14 25.37 8.96 9.15
C ALA A 14 24.97 7.48 9.24
N GLU A 15 24.87 6.95 10.47
CA GLU A 15 24.43 5.58 10.75
C GLU A 15 22.99 5.30 10.32
N ALA A 16 22.15 6.34 10.30
CA ALA A 16 20.76 6.30 9.85
C ALA A 16 20.58 6.80 8.41
N LEU A 17 21.64 6.75 7.60
CA LEU A 17 21.67 7.24 6.22
C LEU A 17 21.21 8.69 6.10
N PHE A 18 21.62 9.54 7.04
CA PHE A 18 21.29 10.97 7.07
C PHE A 18 19.79 11.26 6.98
N GLY A 19 18.96 10.45 7.64
CA GLY A 19 17.51 10.66 7.67
C GLY A 19 16.78 10.20 6.43
N PHE A 20 17.37 9.34 5.59
CA PHE A 20 16.74 8.80 4.40
C PHE A 20 15.33 8.21 4.66
N GLY A 21 15.16 7.47 5.77
CA GLY A 21 13.85 6.94 6.15
C GLY A 21 12.82 8.05 6.42
N THR A 22 13.21 9.11 7.13
CA THR A 22 12.37 10.28 7.39
C THR A 22 12.00 11.00 6.08
N LEU A 23 12.96 11.13 5.17
CA LEU A 23 12.73 11.72 3.84
C LEU A 23 11.68 10.92 3.05
N ILE A 24 11.79 9.58 3.05
CA ILE A 24 10.81 8.71 2.38
C ILE A 24 9.43 8.88 3.02
N SER A 25 9.32 8.89 4.35
CA SER A 25 8.04 9.10 5.04
C SER A 25 7.41 10.45 4.66
N VAL A 26 8.19 11.53 4.59
CA VAL A 26 7.68 12.85 4.18
C VAL A 26 7.24 12.85 2.72
N PHE A 27 8.03 12.24 1.83
CA PHE A 27 7.68 12.14 0.41
C PHE A 27 6.40 11.31 0.21
N SER A 28 6.22 10.26 1.00
CA SER A 28 5.00 9.45 1.04
C SER A 28 3.76 10.27 1.42
N ILE A 29 3.87 11.21 2.37
CA ILE A 29 2.79 12.17 2.68
C ILE A 29 2.50 13.08 1.49
N ILE A 30 3.53 13.61 0.84
CA ILE A 30 3.38 14.49 -0.33
C ILE A 30 2.65 13.74 -1.46
N VAL A 31 3.04 12.50 -1.75
CA VAL A 31 2.38 11.66 -2.75
C VAL A 31 0.92 11.39 -2.38
N LEU A 32 0.63 11.06 -1.12
CA LEU A 32 -0.76 10.89 -0.66
C LEU A 32 -1.59 12.15 -0.91
N LEU A 33 -1.10 13.32 -0.45
CA LEU A 33 -1.80 14.59 -0.63
C LEU A 33 -1.98 14.94 -2.11
N TRP A 34 -0.98 14.68 -2.94
CA TRP A 34 -1.05 14.86 -4.38
C TRP A 34 -2.16 14.00 -5.00
N MET A 35 -2.22 12.72 -4.65
CA MET A 35 -3.23 11.79 -5.16
C MET A 35 -4.64 12.15 -4.70
N LEU A 36 -4.80 12.61 -3.45
CA LEU A 36 -6.07 13.16 -2.95
C LEU A 36 -6.46 14.44 -3.71
N GLY A 37 -5.50 15.33 -3.99
CA GLY A 37 -5.71 16.54 -4.77
C GLY A 37 -6.17 16.22 -6.20
N LEU A 38 -5.50 15.29 -6.89
CA LEU A 38 -5.91 14.83 -8.22
C LEU A 38 -7.29 14.19 -8.19
N SER A 39 -7.57 13.34 -7.19
CA SER A 39 -8.88 12.73 -7.00
C SER A 39 -9.99 13.79 -6.89
N TYR A 40 -9.79 14.81 -6.06
CA TYR A 40 -10.71 15.94 -5.93
C TYR A 40 -10.91 16.70 -7.24
N LEU A 41 -9.83 17.00 -7.98
CA LEU A 41 -9.91 17.70 -9.26
C LEU A 41 -10.67 16.88 -10.31
N VAL A 42 -10.46 15.57 -10.37
CA VAL A 42 -11.17 14.66 -11.29
C VAL A 42 -12.67 14.66 -11.02
N VAL A 43 -13.10 14.59 -9.76
CA VAL A 43 -14.52 14.67 -9.40
C VAL A 43 -15.07 16.06 -9.75
N ARG A 44 -14.34 17.12 -9.42
CA ARG A 44 -14.78 18.50 -9.67
C ARG A 44 -14.93 18.82 -11.16
N ALA A 45 -14.09 18.23 -12.02
CA ALA A 45 -14.15 18.45 -13.46
C ALA A 45 -15.49 18.04 -14.08
N ASN A 46 -16.09 16.94 -13.59
CA ASN A 46 -17.46 16.56 -13.95
C ASN A 46 -18.05 15.61 -12.88
N PRO A 47 -18.82 16.14 -11.90
CA PRO A 47 -19.32 15.32 -10.79
C PRO A 47 -20.43 14.35 -11.20
N GLY A 48 -21.06 14.56 -12.35
CA GLY A 48 -22.13 13.71 -12.89
C GLY A 48 -21.62 12.46 -13.58
N ARG A 49 -20.35 12.44 -14.04
CA ARG A 49 -19.79 11.32 -14.80
C ARG A 49 -19.27 10.23 -13.85
N THR A 50 -19.79 9.02 -14.01
CA THR A 50 -19.42 7.85 -13.19
C THR A 50 -17.95 7.44 -13.38
N GLU A 51 -17.41 7.64 -14.58
CA GLU A 51 -15.99 7.42 -14.89
C GLU A 51 -15.06 8.28 -14.02
N ASN A 52 -15.42 9.53 -13.77
CA ASN A 52 -14.64 10.44 -12.92
C ASN A 52 -14.64 9.98 -11.47
N ARG A 53 -15.80 9.54 -10.95
CA ARG A 53 -15.92 8.99 -9.60
C ARG A 53 -15.10 7.71 -9.43
N PHE A 54 -15.15 6.83 -10.43
CA PHE A 54 -14.33 5.62 -10.48
C PHE A 54 -12.83 5.95 -10.43
N MET A 55 -12.37 6.85 -11.32
CA MET A 55 -10.97 7.24 -11.37
C MET A 55 -10.51 7.92 -10.07
N ALA A 56 -11.36 8.76 -9.49
CA ALA A 56 -11.09 9.44 -8.23
C ALA A 56 -10.88 8.45 -7.07
N LEU A 57 -11.71 7.41 -6.96
CA LEU A 57 -11.54 6.36 -5.95
C LEU A 57 -10.29 5.53 -6.16
N LEU A 58 -9.97 5.22 -7.41
CA LEU A 58 -8.72 4.52 -7.73
C LEU A 58 -7.52 5.35 -7.28
N LEU A 59 -7.49 6.66 -7.57
CA LEU A 59 -6.43 7.57 -7.12
C LEU A 59 -6.30 7.63 -5.59
N ILE A 60 -7.43 7.63 -4.87
CA ILE A 60 -7.41 7.56 -3.40
C ILE A 60 -6.72 6.27 -2.95
N CYS A 61 -7.10 5.12 -3.50
CA CYS A 61 -6.51 3.83 -3.13
C CYS A 61 -5.01 3.78 -3.46
N GLU A 62 -4.59 4.30 -4.62
CA GLU A 62 -3.17 4.43 -4.97
C GLU A 62 -2.41 5.33 -3.99
N GLY A 63 -3.01 6.44 -3.56
CA GLY A 63 -2.45 7.32 -2.53
C GLY A 63 -2.31 6.62 -1.18
N LEU A 64 -3.34 5.87 -0.75
CA LEU A 64 -3.30 5.10 0.51
C LEU A 64 -2.20 4.04 0.48
N LYS A 65 -1.98 3.36 -0.65
CA LYS A 65 -0.85 2.44 -0.80
C LYS A 65 0.50 3.14 -0.63
N ALA A 66 0.64 4.33 -1.21
CA ALA A 66 1.87 5.12 -1.07
C ALA A 66 2.12 5.54 0.38
N SER A 67 1.08 5.69 1.20
CA SER A 67 1.16 6.13 2.61
C SER A 67 1.70 5.09 3.61
N TRP A 68 2.09 3.89 3.16
CA TRP A 68 2.60 2.81 4.03
C TRP A 68 3.67 3.26 5.03
N ILE A 69 4.62 4.08 4.56
CA ILE A 69 5.82 4.48 5.33
C ILE A 69 5.55 5.73 6.20
N VAL A 70 4.35 6.30 6.17
CA VAL A 70 4.00 7.49 6.98
C VAL A 70 4.05 7.19 8.47
N ALA A 71 3.59 6.01 8.90
CA ALA A 71 3.64 5.61 10.31
C ALA A 71 5.08 5.56 10.86
N ASP A 72 6.06 5.33 9.99
CA ASP A 72 7.46 5.27 10.37
C ASP A 72 8.05 6.66 10.68
N LEU A 73 7.30 7.75 10.47
CA LEU A 73 7.67 9.09 10.93
C LEU A 73 7.58 9.21 12.46
N PHE A 74 6.69 8.44 13.09
CA PHE A 74 6.47 8.50 14.53
C PHE A 74 7.62 7.84 15.33
N LEU A 75 7.55 8.00 16.66
CA LEU A 75 8.46 7.38 17.61
C LEU A 75 8.39 5.85 17.48
N TYR A 76 9.51 5.20 17.21
CA TYR A 76 9.62 3.77 16.94
C TYR A 76 10.56 3.11 17.94
N GLY A 77 10.16 1.93 18.43
CA GLY A 77 10.92 1.11 19.38
C GLY A 77 10.04 0.50 20.46
N SER A 78 10.57 -0.50 21.15
CA SER A 78 9.91 -1.24 22.23
C SER A 78 9.39 -0.34 23.36
N THR A 79 10.07 0.77 23.66
CA THR A 79 9.61 1.75 24.67
C THR A 79 8.29 2.42 24.30
N TRP A 80 7.98 2.51 23.01
CA TRP A 80 6.78 3.14 22.47
C TRP A 80 5.78 2.10 21.94
N GLN A 81 5.86 0.86 22.43
CA GLN A 81 5.01 -0.24 21.98
C GLN A 81 3.51 0.12 22.00
N GLY A 82 3.03 0.83 23.04
CA GLY A 82 1.63 1.25 23.12
C GLY A 82 1.16 2.18 21.99
N LEU A 83 2.06 2.97 21.40
CA LEU A 83 1.76 3.76 20.20
C LEU A 83 1.63 2.83 18.97
N TRP A 84 2.51 1.83 18.89
CA TRP A 84 2.57 0.89 17.79
C TRP A 84 1.46 -0.16 17.83
N ASP A 85 0.86 -0.43 18.99
CA ASP A 85 -0.36 -1.25 19.12
C ASP A 85 -1.51 -0.69 18.27
N PHE A 86 -1.53 0.63 18.05
CA PHE A 86 -2.50 1.29 17.17
C PHE A 86 -1.95 1.53 15.75
N LEU A 87 -0.73 2.09 15.65
CA LEU A 87 -0.16 2.46 14.34
C LEU A 87 0.11 1.24 13.45
N TRP A 88 0.53 0.11 14.02
CA TRP A 88 0.84 -1.08 13.24
C TRP A 88 -0.41 -1.67 12.56
N PRO A 89 -1.50 -2.01 13.27
CA PRO A 89 -2.70 -2.49 12.61
C PRO A 89 -3.27 -1.48 11.61
N ALA A 90 -3.23 -0.17 11.91
CA ALA A 90 -3.68 0.86 10.99
C ALA A 90 -2.86 0.86 9.69
N LYS A 91 -1.52 0.83 9.79
CA LYS A 91 -0.58 0.74 8.67
C LYS A 91 -0.85 -0.51 7.81
N ILE A 92 -0.91 -1.68 8.45
CA ILE A 92 -1.15 -2.98 7.80
C ILE A 92 -2.49 -2.99 7.05
N ASN A 93 -3.59 -2.70 7.75
CA ASN A 93 -4.93 -2.79 7.18
C ASN A 93 -5.18 -1.77 6.07
N LEU A 94 -4.70 -0.54 6.24
CA LEU A 94 -4.89 0.51 5.24
C LEU A 94 -4.15 0.18 3.94
N PHE A 95 -2.93 -0.34 4.02
CA PHE A 95 -2.13 -0.70 2.86
C PHE A 95 -2.67 -1.93 2.12
N PHE A 96 -2.87 -3.06 2.80
CA PHE A 96 -3.34 -4.28 2.14
C PHE A 96 -4.81 -4.17 1.72
N GLY A 97 -5.65 -3.50 2.52
CA GLY A 97 -7.02 -3.18 2.13
C GLY A 97 -7.07 -2.33 0.86
N ALA A 98 -6.21 -1.32 0.74
CA ALA A 98 -6.11 -0.52 -0.47
C ALA A 98 -5.65 -1.32 -1.70
N HIS A 99 -4.78 -2.33 -1.52
CA HIS A 99 -4.40 -3.24 -2.62
C HIS A 99 -5.59 -4.06 -3.12
N VAL A 100 -6.33 -4.71 -2.22
CA VAL A 100 -7.49 -5.54 -2.57
C VAL A 100 -8.56 -4.70 -3.27
N ILE A 101 -8.84 -3.49 -2.76
CA ILE A 101 -9.78 -2.57 -3.39
C ILE A 101 -9.28 -2.12 -4.77
N SER A 102 -8.02 -1.71 -4.89
CA SER A 102 -7.42 -1.32 -6.18
C SER A 102 -7.52 -2.45 -7.20
N TRP A 103 -7.34 -3.72 -6.82
CA TRP A 103 -7.48 -4.85 -7.74
C TRP A 103 -8.87 -4.92 -8.37
N LEU A 104 -9.92 -4.82 -7.55
CA LEU A 104 -11.29 -4.84 -8.06
C LEU A 104 -11.61 -3.64 -8.92
N LEU A 105 -11.07 -2.46 -8.56
CA LEU A 105 -11.18 -1.27 -9.41
C LEU A 105 -10.46 -1.47 -10.74
N TYR A 106 -9.24 -2.05 -10.74
CA TYR A 106 -8.50 -2.38 -11.96
C TYR A 106 -9.25 -3.36 -12.87
N PHE A 107 -9.86 -4.40 -12.31
CA PHE A 107 -10.71 -5.32 -13.08
C PHE A 107 -12.01 -4.67 -13.57
N SER A 108 -12.42 -3.54 -12.98
CA SER A 108 -13.61 -2.79 -13.40
C SER A 108 -13.35 -1.82 -14.57
N PHE A 109 -12.11 -1.69 -15.06
CA PHE A 109 -11.79 -0.82 -16.20
C PHE A 109 -12.66 -1.08 -17.46
N PRO A 110 -12.90 -2.33 -17.89
CA PRO A 110 -13.73 -2.62 -19.07
C PRO A 110 -15.19 -2.16 -18.94
N ILE A 111 -15.69 -1.91 -17.72
CA ILE A 111 -17.04 -1.40 -17.48
C ILE A 111 -17.12 0.08 -17.91
N TYR A 112 -16.08 0.85 -17.61
CA TYR A 112 -16.00 2.29 -17.89
C TYR A 112 -15.38 2.63 -19.24
N TYR A 113 -14.49 1.78 -19.74
CA TYR A 113 -13.77 1.97 -21.00
C TYR A 113 -14.05 0.77 -21.92
N ARG A 114 -14.76 1.01 -23.03
CA ARG A 114 -15.23 -0.04 -23.92
C ARG A 114 -14.06 -0.78 -24.59
N ILE A 115 -14.09 -2.11 -24.51
CA ILE A 115 -13.15 -3.02 -25.19
C ILE A 115 -13.99 -4.02 -26.01
N GLU A 116 -13.63 -4.30 -27.26
CA GLU A 116 -14.43 -5.18 -28.14
C GLU A 116 -14.69 -6.58 -27.55
N PHE A 117 -13.65 -7.25 -27.05
CA PHE A 117 -13.77 -8.60 -26.45
C PHE A 117 -14.62 -8.62 -25.17
N LEU A 118 -14.59 -7.55 -24.38
CA LEU A 118 -15.35 -7.41 -23.12
C LEU A 118 -16.52 -6.43 -23.24
N SER A 119 -17.03 -6.23 -24.47
CA SER A 119 -18.02 -5.18 -24.75
C SER A 119 -19.35 -5.39 -24.03
N PHE A 120 -19.63 -6.62 -23.59
CA PHE A 120 -20.81 -6.97 -22.78
C PHE A 120 -20.81 -6.32 -21.39
N LEU A 121 -19.62 -5.96 -20.85
CA LEU A 121 -19.48 -5.28 -19.56
C LEU A 121 -19.77 -3.77 -19.66
N TYR A 122 -19.68 -3.19 -20.85
CA TYR A 122 -19.90 -1.77 -21.08
C TYR A 122 -21.41 -1.46 -21.13
N LYS A 123 -22.06 -1.46 -19.95
CA LYS A 123 -23.49 -1.19 -19.78
C LYS A 123 -23.73 0.00 -18.84
N PRO A 124 -24.66 0.92 -19.16
CA PRO A 124 -24.94 2.10 -18.32
C PRO A 124 -25.31 1.76 -16.87
N LYS A 125 -26.17 0.73 -16.68
CA LYS A 125 -26.56 0.25 -15.35
C LYS A 125 -25.36 -0.22 -14.52
N LEU A 126 -24.39 -0.90 -15.16
CA LEU A 126 -23.22 -1.42 -14.46
C LEU A 126 -22.25 -0.28 -14.10
N GLN A 127 -22.05 0.68 -15.00
CA GLN A 127 -21.23 1.88 -14.76
C GLN A 127 -21.75 2.73 -13.60
N GLN A 128 -23.06 2.79 -13.41
CA GLN A 128 -23.68 3.54 -12.31
C GLN A 128 -23.33 2.97 -10.94
N HIS A 129 -23.12 1.66 -10.83
CA HIS A 129 -22.94 0.97 -9.55
C HIS A 129 -21.52 0.47 -9.29
N ALA A 130 -20.74 0.16 -10.33
CA ALA A 130 -19.42 -0.46 -10.18
C ALA A 130 -18.44 0.39 -9.34
N TRP A 131 -18.48 1.72 -9.44
CA TRP A 131 -17.54 2.61 -8.75
C TRP A 131 -17.62 2.52 -7.23
N TYR A 132 -18.81 2.28 -6.65
CA TYR A 132 -18.96 2.09 -5.21
C TYR A 132 -19.05 0.61 -4.81
N LEU A 133 -19.52 -0.26 -5.73
CA LEU A 133 -19.66 -1.69 -5.42
C LEU A 133 -18.29 -2.38 -5.38
N ALA A 134 -17.36 -2.02 -6.28
CA ALA A 134 -16.00 -2.54 -6.28
C ALA A 134 -15.25 -2.29 -4.95
N PRO A 135 -15.18 -1.05 -4.40
CA PRO A 135 -14.55 -0.82 -3.12
C PRO A 135 -15.31 -1.46 -1.95
N LEU A 136 -16.64 -1.52 -2.00
CA LEU A 136 -17.42 -2.21 -0.97
C LEU A 136 -17.08 -3.71 -0.91
N ILE A 137 -17.10 -4.39 -2.07
CA ILE A 137 -16.72 -5.80 -2.16
C ILE A 137 -15.26 -6.00 -1.75
N GLY A 138 -14.37 -5.09 -2.15
CA GLY A 138 -12.94 -5.16 -1.80
C GLY A 138 -12.70 -5.02 -0.31
N LEU A 139 -13.42 -4.10 0.34
CA LEU A 139 -13.38 -3.94 1.79
C LEU A 139 -13.89 -5.20 2.49
N VAL A 140 -15.03 -5.74 2.08
CA VAL A 140 -15.58 -6.98 2.66
C VAL A 140 -14.61 -8.14 2.45
N ALA A 141 -14.05 -8.30 1.25
CA ALA A 141 -13.07 -9.34 0.96
C ALA A 141 -11.83 -9.20 1.84
N TRP A 142 -11.31 -7.98 2.01
CA TRP A 142 -10.18 -7.73 2.92
C TRP A 142 -10.52 -8.12 4.36
N LEU A 143 -11.68 -7.71 4.88
CA LEU A 143 -12.12 -8.06 6.24
C LEU A 143 -12.30 -9.57 6.45
N MET A 144 -12.61 -10.33 5.39
CA MET A 144 -12.73 -11.78 5.45
C MET A 144 -11.39 -12.50 5.33
N ILE A 145 -10.43 -11.93 4.61
CA ILE A 145 -9.11 -12.53 4.37
C ILE A 145 -8.12 -12.18 5.48
N SER A 146 -8.16 -10.95 6.01
CA SER A 146 -7.20 -10.47 7.02
C SER A 146 -7.11 -11.27 8.32
N PRO A 147 -8.16 -11.95 8.83
CA PRO A 147 -8.03 -12.81 10.00
C PRO A 147 -7.50 -14.23 9.69
N LEU A 148 -7.45 -14.64 8.42
CA LEU A 148 -7.06 -16.00 8.05
C LEU A 148 -5.58 -16.27 8.27
N ASP A 149 -5.26 -17.51 8.63
CA ASP A 149 -3.88 -17.97 8.71
C ASP A 149 -3.21 -17.91 7.33
N GLY A 150 -1.96 -17.45 7.29
CA GLY A 150 -1.25 -17.14 6.04
C GLY A 150 -1.52 -15.73 5.49
N PHE A 151 -2.49 -14.98 6.05
CA PHE A 151 -2.75 -13.57 5.75
C PHE A 151 -2.71 -12.66 6.99
N ARG A 152 -2.42 -13.22 8.17
CA ARG A 152 -2.24 -12.49 9.43
C ARG A 152 -0.79 -12.62 9.90
N PHE A 153 -0.24 -11.55 10.46
CA PHE A 153 1.02 -11.61 11.22
C PHE A 153 0.74 -12.32 12.55
N GLN A 154 1.13 -13.59 12.66
CA GLN A 154 0.83 -14.42 13.84
C GLN A 154 1.74 -14.10 15.02
N ASN A 155 3.03 -13.91 14.75
CA ASN A 155 4.05 -13.71 15.78
C ASN A 155 4.87 -12.46 15.50
N SER A 156 5.25 -11.79 16.58
CA SER A 156 6.01 -10.57 16.57
C SER A 156 6.88 -10.46 17.81
N ALA A 157 8.09 -9.97 17.61
CA ALA A 157 9.00 -9.62 18.68
C ALA A 157 9.81 -8.37 18.35
N TRP A 158 10.23 -7.68 19.39
CA TRP A 158 11.27 -6.66 19.33
C TRP A 158 12.63 -7.33 19.46
N MET A 159 13.53 -7.02 18.53
CA MET A 159 14.94 -7.34 18.65
C MET A 159 15.67 -6.12 19.18
N ILE A 160 16.23 -6.26 20.38
CA ILE A 160 16.75 -5.15 21.17
C ILE A 160 18.24 -5.35 21.42
N CYS A 161 19.03 -4.36 21.02
CA CYS A 161 20.42 -4.21 21.42
C CYS A 161 20.54 -2.94 22.26
N THR A 162 20.86 -3.09 23.55
CA THR A 162 21.14 -1.96 24.43
C THR A 162 22.60 -1.54 24.32
N GLN A 163 22.92 -0.31 24.76
CA GLN A 163 24.31 0.14 24.79
C GLN A 163 25.19 -0.74 25.68
N ALA A 164 24.65 -1.23 26.80
CA ALA A 164 25.34 -2.20 27.66
C ALA A 164 25.61 -3.53 26.95
N ALA A 165 24.69 -4.00 26.10
CA ALA A 165 24.90 -5.21 25.30
C ALA A 165 26.01 -5.02 24.26
N VAL A 166 26.11 -3.84 23.65
CA VAL A 166 27.20 -3.49 22.72
C VAL A 166 28.55 -3.52 23.44
N GLU A 167 28.64 -2.87 24.60
CA GLU A 167 29.88 -2.81 25.39
C GLU A 167 30.32 -4.18 25.91
N ALA A 168 29.36 -5.04 26.23
CA ALA A 168 29.62 -6.42 26.65
C ALA A 168 29.89 -7.39 25.49
N GLY A 169 29.77 -6.96 24.23
CA GLY A 169 29.84 -7.85 23.07
C GLY A 169 28.75 -8.94 23.07
N ALA A 170 27.60 -8.64 23.69
CA ALA A 170 26.49 -9.57 23.82
C ALA A 170 25.62 -9.63 22.54
N HIS A 171 24.88 -10.71 22.39
CA HIS A 171 23.88 -10.87 21.34
C HIS A 171 22.61 -10.05 21.62
N PRO A 172 21.82 -9.72 20.58
CA PRO A 172 20.53 -9.07 20.75
C PRO A 172 19.58 -9.90 21.62
N THR A 173 18.79 -9.22 22.45
CA THR A 173 17.70 -9.85 23.19
C THR A 173 16.41 -9.77 22.38
N ILE A 174 15.58 -10.82 22.47
CA ILE A 174 14.27 -10.88 21.82
C ILE A 174 13.19 -10.72 22.88
N GLN A 175 12.30 -9.75 22.69
CA GLN A 175 11.16 -9.51 23.55
C GLN A 175 9.87 -9.69 22.75
N SER A 176 9.01 -10.63 23.13
CA SER A 176 7.71 -10.81 22.47
C SER A 176 6.85 -9.56 22.59
N TRP A 177 6.21 -9.18 21.48
CA TRP A 177 5.18 -8.14 21.46
C TRP A 177 3.79 -8.78 21.37
N TRP A 178 3.60 -9.71 20.43
CA TRP A 178 2.43 -10.61 20.43
C TRP A 178 2.77 -11.97 19.84
N GLY A 179 2.01 -12.98 20.24
CA GLY A 179 2.27 -14.36 19.83
C GLY A 179 3.51 -14.93 20.51
N GLU A 180 4.13 -15.91 19.84
CA GLU A 180 5.25 -16.69 20.39
C GLU A 180 6.56 -16.32 19.69
N ILE A 181 7.68 -16.44 20.41
CA ILE A 181 9.00 -16.29 19.81
C ILE A 181 9.29 -17.56 19.01
N THR A 182 9.38 -17.44 17.68
CA THR A 182 9.61 -18.59 16.82
C THR A 182 11.11 -18.89 16.65
N PRO A 183 11.48 -20.14 16.32
CA PRO A 183 12.88 -20.49 16.04
C PRO A 183 13.50 -19.63 14.94
N ALA A 184 12.73 -19.22 13.93
CA ALA A 184 13.19 -18.36 12.85
C ALA A 184 13.59 -16.95 13.33
N MET A 185 12.91 -16.42 14.36
CA MET A 185 13.29 -15.13 14.97
C MET A 185 14.61 -15.24 15.74
N VAL A 186 14.80 -16.35 16.45
CA VAL A 186 16.04 -16.64 17.19
C VAL A 186 17.21 -16.83 16.22
N GLU A 187 17.01 -17.62 15.17
CA GLU A 187 18.04 -17.84 14.13
C GLU A 187 18.46 -16.52 13.46
N ARG A 188 17.51 -15.60 13.17
CA ARG A 188 17.84 -14.26 12.67
C ARG A 188 18.68 -13.44 13.65
N ALA A 189 18.38 -13.52 14.94
CA ALA A 189 19.13 -12.83 15.99
C ALA A 189 20.55 -13.38 16.13
N GLU A 190 20.70 -14.70 16.03
CA GLU A 190 22.01 -15.38 16.04
C GLU A 190 22.82 -15.02 14.78
N ALA A 191 22.18 -14.98 13.61
CA ALA A 191 22.82 -14.63 12.34
C ALA A 191 23.35 -13.19 12.29
N LEU A 192 22.75 -12.27 13.05
CA LEU A 192 23.24 -10.88 13.19
C LEU A 192 24.52 -10.80 14.03
N GLY A 193 24.80 -11.80 14.85
CA GLY A 193 25.98 -11.82 15.72
C GLY A 193 25.89 -10.84 16.91
N PRO A 194 27.04 -10.48 17.51
CA PRO A 194 27.11 -9.51 18.60
C PRO A 194 26.58 -8.14 18.20
N CYS A 195 25.94 -7.42 19.13
CA CYS A 195 25.40 -6.09 18.89
C CYS A 195 26.50 -5.10 18.44
N PRO A 196 26.51 -4.62 17.17
CA PRO A 196 27.50 -3.65 16.72
C PRO A 196 27.19 -2.23 17.22
N ARG A 197 25.91 -1.95 17.53
CA ARG A 197 25.41 -0.67 18.03
C ARG A 197 24.06 -0.88 18.74
N ALA A 198 23.65 0.09 19.54
CA ALA A 198 22.33 0.04 20.15
C ALA A 198 21.25 0.20 19.08
N TYR A 199 20.31 -0.73 18.98
CA TYR A 199 19.19 -0.64 18.05
C TYR A 199 17.95 -1.32 18.65
N ASP A 200 16.82 -1.00 18.07
CA ASP A 200 15.55 -1.60 18.42
C ASP A 200 14.72 -1.69 17.14
N PHE A 201 14.47 -2.91 16.67
CA PHE A 201 13.63 -3.12 15.50
C PHE A 201 12.73 -4.33 15.65
N HIS A 202 11.61 -4.25 14.94
CA HIS A 202 10.57 -5.24 14.98
C HIS A 202 10.87 -6.40 14.02
N VAL A 203 10.66 -7.61 14.49
CA VAL A 203 10.78 -8.85 13.72
C VAL A 203 9.42 -9.55 13.74
N VAL A 204 8.98 -9.97 12.56
CA VAL A 204 7.72 -10.69 12.39
C VAL A 204 7.92 -11.95 11.57
N ASP A 205 7.02 -12.90 11.80
CA ASP A 205 6.78 -13.96 10.84
C ASP A 205 5.97 -13.38 9.68
N GLU A 206 6.56 -13.37 8.50
CA GLU A 206 5.99 -12.74 7.33
C GLU A 206 4.99 -13.68 6.63
N PRO A 207 3.69 -13.36 6.62
CA PRO A 207 2.70 -14.18 5.96
C PRO A 207 2.83 -14.04 4.44
N ALA A 208 3.17 -15.14 3.76
CA ALA A 208 3.35 -15.17 2.31
C ALA A 208 2.10 -14.70 1.55
N GLY A 209 0.90 -14.98 2.07
CA GLY A 209 -0.37 -14.56 1.47
C GLY A 209 -0.53 -13.04 1.40
N LEU A 210 -0.15 -12.29 2.44
CA LEU A 210 -0.19 -10.82 2.40
C LEU A 210 0.78 -10.28 1.36
N TRP A 211 2.01 -10.78 1.35
CA TRP A 211 3.01 -10.31 0.39
C TRP A 211 2.64 -10.65 -1.05
N ALA A 212 1.97 -11.78 -1.29
CA ALA A 212 1.39 -12.08 -2.59
C ALA A 212 0.38 -11.00 -3.04
N ILE A 213 -0.45 -10.46 -2.13
CA ILE A 213 -1.37 -9.35 -2.44
C ILE A 213 -0.60 -8.07 -2.82
N ALA A 214 0.48 -7.75 -2.12
CA ALA A 214 1.28 -6.58 -2.49
C ALA A 214 1.98 -6.78 -3.86
N LEU A 215 2.65 -7.92 -4.05
CA LEU A 215 3.48 -8.21 -5.21
C LEU A 215 2.70 -8.45 -6.51
N MET A 216 1.44 -8.91 -6.42
CA MET A 216 0.58 -9.08 -7.59
C MET A 216 -0.03 -7.75 -8.08
N SER A 217 -0.04 -6.70 -7.25
CA SER A 217 -0.67 -5.43 -7.64
C SER A 217 -0.02 -4.73 -8.83
N PRO A 218 1.32 -4.66 -8.97
CA PRO A 218 1.94 -4.13 -10.19
C PRO A 218 1.52 -4.90 -11.44
N LEU A 219 1.45 -6.23 -11.39
CA LEU A 219 1.03 -7.07 -12.52
C LEU A 219 -0.41 -6.77 -12.94
N ILE A 220 -1.32 -6.69 -11.97
CA ILE A 220 -2.74 -6.36 -12.21
C ILE A 220 -2.88 -4.95 -12.79
N SER A 221 -2.13 -3.98 -12.25
CA SER A 221 -2.12 -2.60 -12.76
C SER A 221 -1.62 -2.53 -14.21
N VAL A 222 -0.55 -3.25 -14.55
CA VAL A 222 -0.03 -3.35 -15.92
C VAL A 222 -1.07 -3.94 -16.87
N ILE A 223 -1.75 -5.02 -16.47
CA ILE A 223 -2.84 -5.62 -17.26
C ILE A 223 -3.96 -4.58 -17.49
N ALA A 224 -4.38 -3.86 -16.44
CA ALA A 224 -5.39 -2.82 -16.56
C ALA A 224 -4.98 -1.68 -17.51
N LEU A 225 -3.70 -1.27 -17.49
CA LEU A 225 -3.16 -0.29 -18.42
C LEU A 225 -3.19 -0.79 -19.88
N PHE A 226 -2.89 -2.06 -20.13
CA PHE A 226 -3.04 -2.64 -21.46
C PHE A 226 -4.49 -2.63 -21.93
N LEU A 227 -5.44 -2.97 -21.07
CA LEU A 227 -6.88 -2.90 -21.35
C LEU A 227 -7.32 -1.48 -21.68
N LEU A 228 -6.91 -0.50 -20.87
CA LEU A 228 -7.18 0.92 -21.11
C LEU A 228 -6.59 1.39 -22.45
N ARG A 229 -5.33 1.04 -22.74
CA ARG A 229 -4.65 1.41 -24.00
C ARG A 229 -5.35 0.80 -25.21
N SER A 230 -5.80 -0.45 -25.11
CA SER A 230 -6.59 -1.11 -26.14
C SER A 230 -7.90 -0.36 -26.40
N SER A 231 -8.63 -0.03 -25.33
CA SER A 231 -9.86 0.76 -25.42
C SER A 231 -9.65 2.11 -26.12
N MET A 232 -8.62 2.87 -25.74
CA MET A 232 -8.30 4.16 -26.35
C MET A 232 -7.96 4.05 -27.84
N ARG A 233 -7.20 3.03 -28.25
CA ARG A 233 -6.88 2.78 -29.67
C ARG A 233 -8.13 2.47 -30.48
N GLN A 234 -9.04 1.69 -29.92
CA GLN A 234 -10.32 1.35 -30.56
C GLN A 234 -11.22 2.58 -30.70
N GLY A 235 -11.30 3.43 -29.67
CA GLY A 235 -12.03 4.71 -29.74
C GLY A 235 -11.52 5.62 -30.86
N LYS A 236 -10.19 5.83 -30.93
CA LYS A 236 -9.56 6.60 -32.02
C LYS A 236 -9.80 5.99 -33.40
N ARG A 237 -9.83 4.66 -33.53
CA ARG A 237 -10.09 3.99 -34.81
C ARG A 237 -11.53 4.25 -35.28
N LYS A 238 -12.51 4.19 -34.39
CA LYS A 238 -13.92 4.47 -34.72
C LYS A 238 -14.15 5.93 -35.11
N GLU A 239 -13.61 6.86 -34.33
CA GLU A 239 -13.71 8.30 -34.63
C GLU A 239 -13.11 8.65 -36.02
N ASN A 240 -11.98 8.03 -36.38
CA ASN A 240 -11.37 8.22 -37.70
C ASN A 240 -12.19 7.62 -38.85
N VAL A 241 -12.92 6.52 -38.61
CA VAL A 241 -13.82 5.93 -39.62
C VAL A 241 -15.04 6.83 -39.84
N ASP A 242 -15.67 7.30 -38.75
CA ASP A 242 -16.81 8.22 -38.84
C ASP A 242 -16.43 9.52 -39.55
N ARG A 243 -15.25 10.08 -39.24
CA ARG A 243 -14.73 11.29 -39.90
C ARG A 243 -14.45 11.10 -41.39
N LYS A 244 -14.02 9.91 -41.83
CA LYS A 244 -13.85 9.60 -43.26
C LYS A 244 -15.20 9.45 -43.97
N GLY A 245 -16.20 8.84 -43.34
CA GLY A 245 -17.54 8.71 -43.89
C GLY A 245 -18.23 10.05 -44.14
N VAL A 246 -18.00 11.04 -43.27
CA VAL A 246 -18.51 12.42 -43.44
C VAL A 246 -17.83 13.14 -44.62
N LEU A 247 -16.57 12.83 -44.93
CA LEU A 247 -15.82 13.46 -46.02
C LEU A 247 -16.08 12.83 -47.40
N THR A 248 -16.58 11.58 -47.45
CA THR A 248 -16.91 10.88 -48.70
C THR A 248 -18.37 11.08 -49.15
N SER A 249 -19.17 11.79 -48.35
CA SER A 249 -20.55 12.19 -48.67
C SER A 249 -20.56 13.57 -49.31
N ARG A 250 -20.07 13.68 -50.55
CA ARG A 250 -20.26 14.87 -51.40
C ARG A 250 -20.24 14.50 -52.87
#